data_AF-A0A7S2PE08-F1
#
_entry.id   AF-A0A7S2PE08-F1
#
_cell.length_a   1.000
_cell.length_b   1.000
_cell.length_c   1.000
_cell.angle_alpha   90.00
_cell.angle_beta   90.00
_cell.angle_gamma   90.00
#
_symmetry.space_group_name_H-M   'P 1'
#
loop_
_entity.id
_entity.type
_entity.pdbx_description
1 polymer ?
#
loop_
_entity_poly.entity_id
_entity_poly.type
_entity_poly.pdbx_seq_one_letter_code
_entity_poly.pdbx_strand_id
1 'polypeptide(L)'
;MAAKVDVEECKRRLENLKAQGREAKADIQHKESMPRAMHHEAEMCSLQLERLRAQHEQAASDERGAVLGQEEATYALARLQHTAEELHLHARDLERQRRIDTVHQFNPMLWAQDEYRRHVAAQLHAVDAEIAAQHNRLRELKAMALQRKELQWSLMSRMPALHATAARAQRVADAHIQTFSAAHQEAREKEAAHAQEVAGLERELGGAQQRLDQHHARLEECRERHRELKETLVEERSSMSRLGCR
;
A
#
# COMPACT_ATOMS: atom_id res chain seq x y z
N MET A 1 -3.34 37.22 53.68
CA MET A 1 -4.27 36.22 53.09
C MET A 1 -4.47 36.43 51.60
N ALA A 2 -4.72 37.65 51.11
CA ALA A 2 -4.91 37.95 49.68
C ALA A 2 -3.84 37.35 48.75
N ALA A 3 -2.55 37.61 49.01
CA ALA A 3 -1.48 37.12 48.14
C ALA A 3 -1.36 35.58 48.04
N LYS A 4 -1.81 34.84 49.08
CA LYS A 4 -1.87 33.36 49.02
C LYS A 4 -3.03 32.87 48.17
N VAL A 5 -4.15 33.59 48.17
CA VAL A 5 -5.31 33.29 47.32
C VAL A 5 -4.95 33.54 45.85
N ASP A 6 -4.25 34.64 45.56
CA ASP A 6 -3.82 34.99 44.19
C ASP A 6 -2.89 33.92 43.58
N VAL A 7 -1.94 33.39 44.36
CA VAL A 7 -1.03 32.32 43.90
C VAL A 7 -1.77 31.02 43.63
N GLU A 8 -2.72 30.63 44.48
CA GLU A 8 -3.52 29.41 44.26
C GLU A 8 -4.45 29.54 43.06
N GLU A 9 -4.97 30.75 42.78
CA GLU A 9 -5.76 31.01 41.59
C GLU A 9 -4.91 30.96 40.31
N CYS A 10 -3.71 31.53 40.32
CA CYS A 10 -2.75 31.43 39.22
C CYS A 10 -2.36 29.97 38.94
N LYS A 11 -2.11 29.15 39.97
CA LYS A 11 -1.82 27.72 39.81
C LYS A 11 -2.98 26.96 39.16
N ARG A 12 -4.21 27.18 39.61
CA ARG A 12 -5.40 26.53 39.01
C ARG A 12 -5.58 26.91 37.54
N ARG A 13 -5.39 28.18 37.20
CA ARG A 13 -5.46 28.66 35.80
C ARG A 13 -4.36 28.03 34.94
N LEU A 14 -3.14 27.92 35.47
CA LEU A 14 -2.01 27.26 34.80
C LEU A 14 -2.28 25.78 34.53
N GLU A 15 -2.78 25.05 35.52
CA GLU A 15 -3.10 23.61 35.39
C GLU A 15 -4.19 23.38 34.35
N ASN A 16 -5.22 24.21 34.32
CA ASN A 16 -6.30 24.14 33.33
C ASN A 16 -5.79 24.40 31.91
N LEU A 17 -4.96 25.43 31.68
CA LEU A 17 -4.37 25.71 30.38
C LEU A 17 -3.41 24.60 29.91
N LYS A 18 -2.63 24.02 30.84
CA LYS A 18 -1.78 22.86 30.55
C LYS A 18 -2.59 21.59 30.21
N ALA A 19 -3.80 21.46 30.74
CA ALA A 19 -4.71 20.37 30.35
C ALA A 19 -5.28 20.60 28.94
N GLN A 20 -5.77 21.82 28.66
CA GLN A 20 -6.30 22.21 27.34
C GLN A 20 -5.25 22.07 26.23
N GLY A 21 -4.00 22.46 26.49
CA GLY A 21 -2.90 22.27 25.52
C GLY A 21 -2.58 20.79 25.23
N ARG A 22 -2.69 19.90 26.23
CA ARG A 22 -2.48 18.45 26.04
C ARG A 22 -3.60 17.82 25.22
N GLU A 23 -4.83 18.23 25.45
CA GLU A 23 -6.01 17.77 24.70
C GLU A 23 -5.93 18.20 23.23
N ALA A 24 -5.59 19.47 22.96
CA ALA A 24 -5.37 19.97 21.61
C ALA A 24 -4.27 19.19 20.86
N LYS A 25 -3.17 18.87 21.53
CA LYS A 25 -2.07 18.09 20.95
C LYS A 25 -2.46 16.65 20.62
N ALA A 26 -3.27 16.01 21.47
CA ALA A 26 -3.77 14.66 21.22
C ALA A 26 -4.74 14.63 20.01
N ASP A 27 -5.60 15.64 19.90
CA ASP A 27 -6.53 15.80 18.78
C ASP A 27 -5.79 16.01 17.45
N ILE A 28 -4.70 16.80 17.45
CA ILE A 28 -3.81 16.96 16.30
C ILE A 28 -3.21 15.62 15.86
N GLN A 29 -2.64 14.84 16.78
CA GLN A 29 -2.02 13.54 16.46
C GLN A 29 -3.03 12.54 15.90
N HIS A 30 -4.23 12.48 16.47
CA HIS A 30 -5.30 11.61 15.97
C HIS A 30 -5.69 12.01 14.54
N LYS A 31 -5.91 13.30 14.28
CA LYS A 31 -6.28 13.83 12.96
C LYS A 31 -5.18 13.64 11.90
N GLU A 32 -3.90 13.56 12.29
CA GLU A 32 -2.78 13.28 11.37
C GLU A 32 -2.66 11.79 10.96
N SER A 33 -3.13 10.86 11.79
CA SER A 33 -2.96 9.41 11.55
C SER A 33 -3.88 8.86 10.45
N MET A 34 -5.09 9.41 10.33
CA MET A 34 -6.12 8.92 9.41
C MET A 34 -5.84 9.25 7.93
N PRO A 35 -5.38 10.47 7.55
CA PRO A 35 -4.97 10.77 6.17
C PRO A 35 -3.82 9.89 5.67
N ARG A 36 -2.89 9.53 6.55
CA ARG A 36 -1.77 8.63 6.20
C ARG A 36 -2.25 7.23 5.86
N ALA A 37 -3.22 6.69 6.62
CA ALA A 37 -3.82 5.40 6.32
C ALA A 37 -4.58 5.42 4.98
N MET A 38 -5.33 6.48 4.70
CA MET A 38 -6.06 6.63 3.44
C MET A 38 -5.13 6.80 2.23
N HIS A 39 -4.04 7.54 2.38
CA HIS A 39 -3.03 7.67 1.33
C HIS A 39 -2.36 6.32 1.04
N HIS A 40 -2.03 5.57 2.10
CA HIS A 40 -1.51 4.22 1.96
C HIS A 40 -2.49 3.28 1.25
N GLU A 41 -3.78 3.31 1.56
CA GLU A 41 -4.80 2.54 0.84
C GLU A 41 -4.85 2.91 -0.66
N ALA A 42 -4.78 4.20 -0.99
CA ALA A 42 -4.76 4.66 -2.38
C ALA A 42 -3.50 4.18 -3.13
N GLU A 43 -2.32 4.27 -2.51
CA GLU A 43 -1.06 3.74 -3.05
C GLU A 43 -1.16 2.23 -3.30
N MET A 44 -1.69 1.47 -2.34
CA MET A 44 -1.86 0.02 -2.47
C MET A 44 -2.83 -0.34 -3.60
N CYS A 45 -3.94 0.39 -3.75
CA CYS A 45 -4.85 0.23 -4.89
C CYS A 45 -4.17 0.57 -6.22
N SER A 46 -3.34 1.62 -6.27
CA SER A 46 -2.58 1.98 -7.48
C SER A 46 -1.60 0.87 -7.89
N LEU A 47 -0.84 0.33 -6.94
CA LEU A 47 0.08 -0.78 -7.17
C LEU A 47 -0.64 -2.04 -7.68
N GLN A 48 -1.83 -2.33 -7.15
CA GLN A 48 -2.65 -3.44 -7.65
C GLN A 48 -3.11 -3.21 -9.10
N LEU A 49 -3.50 -1.98 -9.44
CA LEU A 49 -3.87 -1.62 -10.82
C LEU A 49 -2.70 -1.74 -11.79
N GLU A 50 -1.49 -1.31 -11.40
CA GLU A 50 -0.28 -1.47 -12.22
C GLU A 50 0.05 -2.94 -12.47
N ARG A 51 0.00 -3.77 -11.43
CA ARG A 51 0.19 -5.23 -11.56
C ARG A 51 -0.82 -5.86 -12.52
N LEU A 52 -2.08 -5.45 -12.44
CA LEU A 52 -3.13 -5.95 -13.34
C LEU A 52 -2.92 -5.48 -14.78
N ARG A 53 -2.46 -4.25 -15.01
CA ARG A 53 -2.12 -3.75 -16.35
C ARG A 53 -0.97 -4.53 -16.96
N ALA A 54 0.09 -4.77 -16.19
CA ALA A 54 1.23 -5.58 -16.65
C ALA A 54 0.80 -7.01 -17.00
N GLN A 55 -0.06 -7.64 -16.19
CA GLN A 55 -0.65 -8.94 -16.50
C GLN A 55 -1.49 -8.91 -17.78
N HIS A 56 -2.26 -7.84 -18.01
CA HIS A 56 -3.06 -7.69 -19.22
C HIS A 56 -2.19 -7.47 -20.48
N GLU A 57 -1.12 -6.69 -20.38
CA GLU A 57 -0.18 -6.49 -21.48
C GLU A 57 0.59 -7.77 -21.82
N GLN A 58 1.09 -8.48 -20.81
CA GLN A 58 1.74 -9.78 -21.00
C GLN A 58 0.78 -10.76 -21.64
N ALA A 59 -0.44 -10.86 -21.11
CA ALA A 59 -1.48 -11.65 -21.75
C ALA A 59 -1.63 -11.20 -23.20
N ALA A 60 -1.93 -9.93 -23.51
CA ALA A 60 -2.13 -9.45 -24.88
C ALA A 60 -0.99 -9.83 -25.85
N SER A 61 0.27 -9.80 -25.39
CA SER A 61 1.43 -10.26 -26.15
C SER A 61 1.38 -11.77 -26.44
N ASP A 62 1.09 -12.58 -25.42
CA ASP A 62 0.91 -14.04 -25.55
C ASP A 62 -0.25 -14.40 -26.53
N GLU A 63 -1.23 -13.50 -26.75
CA GLU A 63 -2.34 -13.74 -27.70
C GLU A 63 -1.81 -13.75 -29.11
N ARG A 64 -1.00 -12.74 -29.40
CA ARG A 64 -0.49 -12.50 -30.73
C ARG A 64 0.42 -13.65 -31.11
N GLY A 65 1.25 -14.12 -30.18
CA GLY A 65 2.05 -15.33 -30.35
C GLY A 65 1.21 -16.59 -30.58
N ALA A 66 0.13 -16.79 -29.81
CA ALA A 66 -0.73 -17.96 -29.97
C ALA A 66 -1.55 -17.95 -31.28
N VAL A 67 -2.04 -16.79 -31.71
CA VAL A 67 -2.78 -16.64 -32.99
C VAL A 67 -1.87 -16.92 -34.16
N LEU A 68 -0.67 -16.33 -34.19
CA LEU A 68 0.34 -16.62 -35.21
C LEU A 68 0.70 -18.11 -35.24
N GLY A 69 0.89 -18.73 -34.07
CA GLY A 69 1.15 -20.16 -33.96
C GLY A 69 -0.01 -21.05 -34.46
N GLN A 70 -1.27 -20.61 -34.31
CA GLN A 70 -2.44 -21.31 -34.86
C GLN A 70 -2.48 -21.21 -36.38
N GLU A 71 -2.22 -20.03 -36.94
CA GLU A 71 -2.16 -19.82 -38.39
C GLU A 71 -1.05 -20.68 -39.02
N GLU A 72 0.14 -20.69 -38.43
CA GLU A 72 1.27 -21.53 -38.85
C GLU A 72 0.93 -23.02 -38.81
N ALA A 73 0.37 -23.50 -37.70
CA ALA A 73 0.02 -24.92 -37.54
C ALA A 73 -1.11 -25.34 -38.49
N THR A 74 -2.09 -24.46 -38.75
CA THR A 74 -3.19 -24.71 -39.69
C THR A 74 -2.67 -24.77 -41.13
N TYR A 75 -1.78 -23.85 -41.51
CA TYR A 75 -1.16 -23.87 -42.83
C TYR A 75 -0.26 -25.10 -43.03
N ALA A 76 0.54 -25.45 -42.02
CA ALA A 76 1.35 -26.66 -42.05
C ALA A 76 0.49 -27.92 -42.21
N LEU A 77 -0.63 -28.00 -41.49
CA LEU A 77 -1.58 -29.11 -41.60
C LEU A 77 -2.15 -29.24 -43.02
N ALA A 78 -2.59 -28.13 -43.62
CA ALA A 78 -3.16 -28.13 -44.97
C ALA A 78 -2.15 -28.63 -46.02
N ARG A 79 -0.88 -28.20 -45.90
CA ARG A 79 0.19 -28.71 -46.78
C ARG A 79 0.43 -30.20 -46.59
N LEU A 80 0.53 -30.67 -45.34
CA LEU A 80 0.76 -32.08 -45.05
C LEU A 80 -0.39 -32.97 -45.53
N GLN A 81 -1.64 -32.52 -45.37
CA GLN A 81 -2.81 -33.21 -45.91
C GLN A 81 -2.75 -33.32 -47.43
N HIS A 82 -2.38 -32.24 -48.11
CA HIS A 82 -2.20 -32.26 -49.56
C HIS A 82 -1.10 -33.25 -49.98
N THR A 83 0.06 -33.24 -49.30
CA THR A 83 1.13 -34.21 -49.56
C THR A 83 0.69 -35.65 -49.30
N ALA A 84 -0.09 -35.90 -48.26
CA ALA A 84 -0.65 -37.23 -47.99
C ALA A 84 -1.58 -37.69 -49.12
N GLU A 85 -2.45 -36.80 -49.62
CA GLU A 85 -3.33 -37.08 -50.77
C GLU A 85 -2.54 -37.46 -52.03
N GLU A 86 -1.48 -36.71 -52.35
CA GLU A 86 -0.59 -36.99 -53.49
C GLU A 86 0.12 -38.35 -53.34
N LEU A 87 0.67 -38.63 -52.15
CA LEU A 87 1.32 -39.91 -51.86
C LEU A 87 0.34 -41.08 -51.92
N HIS A 88 -0.92 -40.89 -51.49
CA HIS A 88 -1.97 -41.90 -51.62
C HIS A 88 -2.34 -42.17 -53.07
N LEU A 89 -2.41 -41.13 -53.92
CA LEU A 89 -2.61 -41.30 -55.36
C LEU A 89 -1.45 -42.09 -55.98
N HIS A 90 -0.21 -41.72 -55.68
CA HIS A 90 0.97 -42.46 -56.14
C HIS A 90 0.99 -43.92 -55.67
N ALA A 91 0.63 -44.19 -54.42
CA ALA A 91 0.54 -45.55 -53.90
C ALA A 91 -0.50 -46.40 -54.66
N ARG A 92 -1.62 -45.80 -55.07
CA ARG A 92 -2.66 -46.46 -55.89
C ARG A 92 -2.18 -46.72 -57.31
N ASP A 93 -1.48 -45.77 -57.92
CA ASP A 93 -0.94 -45.94 -59.27
C ASP A 93 0.12 -47.05 -59.31
N LEU A 94 0.98 -47.13 -58.30
CA LEU A 94 1.94 -48.22 -58.15
C LEU A 94 1.26 -49.58 -57.96
N GLU A 95 0.15 -49.65 -57.21
CA GLU A 95 -0.66 -50.88 -57.09
C GLU A 95 -1.23 -51.30 -58.45
N ARG A 96 -1.73 -50.34 -59.22
CA ARG A 96 -2.28 -50.59 -60.54
C ARG A 96 -1.20 -51.08 -61.52
N GLN A 97 -0.04 -50.43 -61.53
CA GLN A 97 1.12 -50.85 -62.35
C GLN A 97 1.59 -52.25 -61.99
N ARG A 98 1.73 -52.57 -60.69
CA ARG A 98 2.12 -53.92 -60.26
C ARG A 98 1.16 -54.98 -60.80
N ARG A 99 -0.15 -54.73 -60.75
CA ARG A 99 -1.16 -55.68 -61.27
C ARG A 99 -1.02 -55.93 -62.77
N ILE A 100 -0.67 -54.89 -63.54
CA ILE A 100 -0.39 -55.00 -64.98
C ILE A 100 0.90 -55.80 -65.19
N ASP A 101 1.96 -55.49 -64.45
CA ASP A 101 3.28 -56.12 -64.61
C ASP A 101 3.35 -57.57 -64.10
N THR A 102 2.53 -57.95 -63.11
CA THR A 102 2.43 -59.35 -62.62
C THR A 102 1.92 -60.34 -63.68
N VAL A 103 1.36 -59.86 -64.79
CA VAL A 103 1.02 -60.71 -65.95
C VAL A 103 2.30 -61.18 -66.69
N HIS A 104 3.45 -60.53 -66.46
CA HIS A 104 4.75 -60.85 -67.04
C HIS A 104 5.67 -61.50 -65.98
N GLN A 105 5.67 -62.83 -65.93
CA GLN A 105 6.04 -63.65 -64.76
C GLN A 105 7.48 -63.58 -64.21
N PHE A 106 8.45 -62.87 -64.82
CA PHE A 106 9.81 -62.78 -64.27
C PHE A 106 10.46 -61.44 -64.62
N ASN A 107 10.05 -60.37 -63.94
CA ASN A 107 10.59 -59.04 -64.16
C ASN A 107 11.36 -58.54 -62.92
N PRO A 108 12.70 -58.32 -62.99
CA PRO A 108 13.48 -57.65 -61.96
C PRO A 108 12.89 -56.29 -61.52
N MET A 109 12.10 -55.64 -62.39
CA MET A 109 11.32 -54.45 -62.02
C MET A 109 10.37 -54.67 -60.84
N LEU A 110 9.80 -55.86 -60.65
CA LEU A 110 8.84 -56.12 -59.56
C LEU A 110 9.48 -55.95 -58.18
N TRP A 111 10.76 -56.31 -58.04
CA TRP A 111 11.53 -56.11 -56.80
C TRP A 111 11.77 -54.63 -56.51
N ALA A 112 12.20 -53.86 -57.53
CA ALA A 112 12.40 -52.42 -57.41
C ALA A 112 11.08 -51.68 -57.12
N GLN A 113 9.96 -52.14 -57.71
CA GLN A 113 8.63 -51.61 -57.42
C GLN A 113 8.20 -51.90 -55.98
N ASP A 114 8.38 -53.13 -55.48
CA ASP A 114 8.02 -53.45 -54.09
C ASP A 114 8.86 -52.65 -53.08
N GLU A 115 10.15 -52.43 -53.35
CA GLU A 115 11.02 -51.58 -52.52
C GLU A 115 10.58 -50.10 -52.55
N TYR A 116 10.25 -49.57 -53.73
CA TYR A 116 9.71 -48.22 -53.87
C TYR A 116 8.36 -48.05 -53.17
N ARG A 117 7.51 -49.08 -53.16
CA ARG A 117 6.21 -49.05 -52.47
C ARG A 117 6.37 -49.05 -50.96
N ARG A 118 7.32 -49.82 -50.43
CA ARG A 118 7.69 -49.75 -49.00
C ARG A 118 8.20 -48.36 -48.64
N HIS A 119 8.98 -47.73 -49.53
CA HIS A 119 9.43 -46.36 -49.34
C HIS A 119 8.27 -45.36 -49.30
N VAL A 120 7.33 -45.41 -50.25
CA VAL A 120 6.13 -44.55 -50.27
C VAL A 120 5.25 -44.78 -49.04
N ALA A 121 5.08 -46.04 -48.60
CA ALA A 121 4.33 -46.35 -47.38
C ALA A 121 5.01 -45.77 -46.12
N ALA A 122 6.34 -45.83 -46.04
CA ALA A 122 7.09 -45.21 -44.95
C ALA A 122 6.96 -43.68 -44.94
N GLN A 123 6.98 -43.04 -46.12
CA GLN A 123 6.73 -41.59 -46.25
C GLN A 123 5.30 -41.22 -45.82
N LEU A 124 4.29 -42.00 -46.21
CA LEU A 124 2.91 -41.80 -45.76
C LEU A 124 2.80 -41.87 -44.24
N HIS A 125 3.40 -42.88 -43.60
CA HIS A 125 3.40 -43.00 -42.14
C HIS A 125 4.10 -41.82 -41.44
N ALA A 126 5.19 -41.30 -42.02
CA ALA A 126 5.86 -40.12 -41.50
C ALA A 126 4.97 -38.86 -41.59
N VAL A 127 4.31 -38.66 -42.74
CA VAL A 127 3.37 -37.54 -42.95
C VAL A 127 2.17 -37.65 -42.01
N ASP A 128 1.59 -38.84 -41.83
CA ASP A 128 0.49 -39.08 -40.89
C ASP A 128 0.89 -38.75 -39.44
N ALA A 129 2.12 -39.11 -39.04
CA ALA A 129 2.65 -38.78 -37.73
C ALA A 129 2.81 -37.25 -37.55
N GLU A 130 3.29 -36.55 -38.57
CA GLU A 130 3.39 -35.09 -38.55
C GLU A 130 2.01 -34.41 -38.52
N ILE A 131 1.02 -34.92 -39.26
CA ILE A 131 -0.37 -34.45 -39.20
C ILE A 131 -0.94 -34.61 -37.78
N ALA A 132 -0.70 -35.77 -37.15
CA ALA A 132 -1.14 -36.01 -35.78
C ALA A 132 -0.48 -35.03 -34.79
N ALA A 133 0.82 -34.76 -34.96
CA ALA A 133 1.55 -33.78 -34.16
C ALA A 133 0.99 -32.36 -34.32
N GLN A 134 0.70 -31.93 -35.56
CA GLN A 134 0.08 -30.61 -35.80
C GLN A 134 -1.34 -30.52 -35.22
N HIS A 135 -2.13 -31.59 -35.29
CA HIS A 135 -3.44 -31.62 -34.63
C HIS A 135 -3.36 -31.53 -33.09
N ASN A 136 -2.38 -32.19 -32.47
CA ASN A 136 -2.14 -32.08 -31.03
C ASN A 136 -1.75 -30.63 -30.68
N ARG A 137 -0.79 -30.05 -31.42
CA ARG A 137 -0.38 -28.66 -31.27
C ARG A 137 -1.55 -27.67 -31.41
N LEU A 138 -2.41 -27.87 -32.40
CA LEU A 138 -3.63 -27.05 -32.57
C LEU A 138 -4.61 -27.19 -31.40
N ARG A 139 -4.75 -28.38 -30.82
CA ARG A 139 -5.60 -28.59 -29.62
C ARG A 139 -5.04 -27.85 -28.41
N GLU A 140 -3.74 -27.94 -28.17
CA GLU A 140 -3.07 -27.21 -27.07
C GLU A 140 -3.22 -25.69 -27.24
N LEU A 141 -2.97 -25.17 -28.44
CA LEU A 141 -3.14 -23.75 -28.75
C LEU A 141 -4.59 -23.28 -28.53
N LYS A 142 -5.59 -24.11 -28.86
CA LYS A 142 -7.01 -23.80 -28.61
C LYS A 142 -7.36 -23.83 -27.12
N ALA A 143 -6.81 -24.77 -26.35
CA ALA A 143 -7.01 -24.85 -24.91
C ALA A 143 -6.41 -23.63 -24.18
N MET A 144 -5.20 -23.21 -24.57
CA MET A 144 -4.57 -21.99 -24.06
C MET A 144 -5.41 -20.75 -24.39
N ALA A 145 -5.96 -20.66 -25.61
CA ALA A 145 -6.84 -19.57 -26.01
C ALA A 145 -8.14 -19.50 -25.16
N LEU A 146 -8.69 -20.65 -24.72
CA LEU A 146 -9.85 -20.70 -23.84
C LEU A 146 -9.54 -20.24 -22.42
N GLN A 147 -8.50 -20.79 -21.78
CA GLN A 147 -8.07 -20.38 -20.43
C GLN A 147 -7.78 -18.88 -20.36
N ARG A 148 -7.23 -18.34 -21.45
CA ARG A 148 -6.96 -16.93 -21.62
C ARG A 148 -8.23 -16.06 -21.67
N LYS A 149 -9.29 -16.49 -22.38
CA LYS A 149 -10.58 -15.77 -22.38
C LYS A 149 -11.18 -15.69 -20.99
N GLU A 150 -11.06 -16.78 -20.21
CA GLU A 150 -11.51 -16.82 -18.82
C GLU A 150 -10.72 -15.84 -17.94
N LEU A 151 -9.39 -15.81 -18.10
CA LEU A 151 -8.51 -14.84 -17.44
C LEU A 151 -8.87 -13.39 -17.82
N GLN A 152 -9.04 -13.10 -19.12
CA GLN A 152 -9.41 -11.77 -19.60
C GLN A 152 -10.76 -11.33 -19.02
N TRP A 153 -11.76 -12.21 -18.99
CA TRP A 153 -13.05 -11.93 -18.39
C TRP A 153 -12.96 -11.66 -16.87
N SER A 154 -12.15 -12.45 -16.15
CA SER A 154 -11.88 -12.22 -14.74
C SER A 154 -11.16 -10.89 -14.49
N LEU A 155 -10.27 -10.46 -15.40
CA LEU A 155 -9.55 -9.18 -15.27
C LEU A 155 -10.48 -8.01 -15.58
N MET A 156 -11.24 -8.07 -16.67
CA MET A 156 -12.19 -7.04 -17.06
C MET A 156 -13.32 -6.82 -16.05
N SER A 157 -13.74 -7.87 -15.33
CA SER A 157 -14.75 -7.74 -14.27
C SER A 157 -14.21 -7.08 -13.00
N ARG A 158 -12.92 -7.26 -12.68
CA ARG A 158 -12.30 -6.72 -11.45
C ARG A 158 -11.73 -5.32 -11.61
N MET A 159 -11.22 -4.98 -12.80
CA MET A 159 -10.61 -3.67 -13.08
C MET A 159 -11.52 -2.46 -12.78
N PRO A 160 -12.81 -2.43 -13.19
CA PRO A 160 -13.68 -1.29 -12.93
C PRO A 160 -13.91 -1.04 -11.44
N ALA A 161 -14.05 -2.10 -10.64
CA ALA A 161 -14.22 -2.00 -9.20
C ALA A 161 -12.95 -1.45 -8.51
N LEU A 162 -11.77 -1.86 -8.97
CA LEU A 162 -10.49 -1.33 -8.49
C LEU A 162 -10.26 0.13 -8.90
N HIS A 163 -10.67 0.51 -10.11
CA HIS A 163 -10.65 1.91 -10.53
C HIS A 163 -11.62 2.78 -9.73
N ALA A 164 -12.82 2.29 -9.46
CA ALA A 164 -13.81 3.01 -8.68
C ALA A 164 -13.37 3.19 -7.21
N THR A 165 -12.76 2.16 -6.62
CA THR A 165 -12.22 2.22 -5.26
C THR A 165 -11.01 3.14 -5.18
N ALA A 166 -10.04 3.05 -6.10
CA ALA A 166 -8.90 3.97 -6.16
C ALA A 166 -9.34 5.44 -6.33
N ALA A 167 -10.27 5.71 -7.27
CA ALA A 167 -10.78 7.06 -7.50
C ALA A 167 -11.61 7.59 -6.32
N ARG A 168 -12.25 6.72 -5.54
CA ARG A 168 -12.95 7.10 -4.31
C ARG A 168 -11.95 7.40 -3.19
N ALA A 169 -10.96 6.54 -2.98
CA ALA A 169 -9.92 6.72 -1.98
C ALA A 169 -9.14 8.02 -2.21
N GLN A 170 -8.76 8.31 -3.48
CA GLN A 170 -8.08 9.56 -3.82
C GLN A 170 -8.93 10.79 -3.52
N ARG A 171 -10.21 10.81 -3.92
CA ARG A 171 -11.11 11.93 -3.63
C ARG A 171 -11.32 12.16 -2.13
N VAL A 172 -11.38 11.08 -1.35
CA VAL A 172 -11.48 11.16 0.12
C VAL A 172 -10.18 11.69 0.72
N ALA A 173 -9.03 11.22 0.24
CA ALA A 173 -7.72 11.74 0.65
C ALA A 173 -7.59 13.24 0.34
N ASP A 174 -7.95 13.67 -0.88
CA ASP A 174 -7.86 15.07 -1.30
C ASP A 174 -8.79 15.98 -0.51
N ALA A 175 -10.05 15.55 -0.29
CA ALA A 175 -11.01 16.29 0.53
C ALA A 175 -10.55 16.39 1.99
N HIS A 176 -9.91 15.34 2.52
CA HIS A 176 -9.32 15.37 3.84
C HIS A 176 -8.09 16.24 3.91
N ILE A 177 -7.19 16.26 2.92
CA ILE A 177 -6.04 17.17 2.91
C ILE A 177 -6.51 18.63 2.97
N GLN A 178 -7.55 19.00 2.22
CA GLN A 178 -8.09 20.36 2.21
C GLN A 178 -8.75 20.75 3.54
N THR A 179 -9.56 19.87 4.12
CA THR A 179 -10.26 20.15 5.40
C THR A 179 -9.31 20.07 6.60
N PHE A 180 -8.37 19.12 6.57
CA PHE A 180 -7.34 18.94 7.60
C PHE A 180 -6.33 20.08 7.61
N SER A 181 -5.82 20.53 6.46
CA SER A 181 -4.82 21.60 6.42
C SER A 181 -5.32 22.89 7.08
N ALA A 182 -6.58 23.27 6.82
CA ALA A 182 -7.20 24.42 7.46
C ALA A 182 -7.40 24.22 8.99
N ALA A 183 -7.97 23.08 9.40
CA ALA A 183 -8.22 22.80 10.82
C ALA A 183 -6.92 22.58 11.63
N HIS A 184 -5.88 22.04 11.00
CA HIS A 184 -4.57 21.82 11.62
C HIS A 184 -3.80 23.13 11.80
N GLN A 185 -3.87 24.03 10.81
CA GLN A 185 -3.31 25.38 10.92
C GLN A 185 -3.96 26.12 12.11
N GLU A 186 -5.29 26.12 12.19
CA GLU A 186 -6.04 26.75 13.27
C GLU A 186 -5.71 26.14 14.64
N ALA A 187 -5.57 24.81 14.73
CA ALA A 187 -5.22 24.12 15.97
C ALA A 187 -3.79 24.45 16.43
N ARG A 188 -2.82 24.59 15.51
CA ARG A 188 -1.45 25.01 15.84
C ARG A 188 -1.39 26.46 16.30
N GLU A 189 -2.18 27.34 15.69
CA GLU A 189 -2.29 28.73 16.14
C GLU A 189 -2.84 28.82 17.56
N LYS A 190 -3.85 28.01 17.90
CA LYS A 190 -4.38 27.90 19.28
C LYS A 190 -3.36 27.32 20.26
N GLU A 191 -2.63 26.26 19.88
CA GLU A 191 -1.55 25.70 20.72
C GLU A 191 -0.46 26.75 21.00
N ALA A 192 -0.07 27.52 19.98
CA ALA A 192 0.91 28.60 20.12
C ALA A 192 0.40 29.73 21.03
N ALA A 193 -0.87 30.11 20.90
CA ALA A 193 -1.51 31.11 21.75
C ALA A 193 -1.55 30.65 23.22
N HIS A 194 -1.99 29.42 23.50
CA HIS A 194 -2.00 28.87 24.85
C HIS A 194 -0.59 28.73 25.43
N ALA A 195 0.41 28.37 24.62
CA ALA A 195 1.79 28.33 25.08
C ALA A 195 2.30 29.72 25.50
N GLN A 196 1.94 30.78 24.77
CA GLN A 196 2.26 32.15 25.13
C GLN A 196 1.52 32.60 26.41
N GLU A 197 0.24 32.26 26.56
CA GLU A 197 -0.55 32.53 27.77
C GLU A 197 0.04 31.83 29.00
N VAL A 198 0.42 30.55 28.87
CA VAL A 198 1.10 29.79 29.92
C VAL A 198 2.42 30.48 30.29
N ALA A 199 3.24 30.86 29.31
CA ALA A 199 4.50 31.56 29.57
C ALA A 199 4.29 32.96 30.22
N GLY A 200 3.15 33.61 29.96
CA GLY A 200 2.73 34.83 30.64
C GLY A 200 2.37 34.58 32.11
N LEU A 201 1.49 33.61 32.35
CA LEU A 201 1.05 33.24 33.70
C LEU A 201 2.18 32.67 34.56
N GLU A 202 3.15 31.94 33.99
CA GLU A 202 4.33 31.48 34.72
C GLU A 202 5.20 32.65 35.21
N ARG A 203 5.32 33.72 34.40
CA ARG A 203 6.01 34.95 34.81
C ARG A 203 5.23 35.70 35.90
N GLU A 204 3.91 35.81 35.77
CA GLU A 204 3.05 36.43 36.78
C GLU A 204 3.07 35.68 38.11
N LEU A 205 2.98 34.34 38.06
CA LEU A 205 3.09 33.46 39.21
C LEU A 205 4.45 33.62 39.90
N GLY A 206 5.54 33.62 39.14
CA GLY A 206 6.88 33.85 39.67
C GLY A 206 7.01 35.21 40.36
N GLY A 207 6.45 36.27 39.78
CA GLY A 207 6.41 37.59 40.41
C GLY A 207 5.53 37.65 41.67
N ALA A 208 4.39 36.95 41.68
CA ALA A 208 3.51 36.87 42.85
C ALA A 208 4.17 36.09 44.01
N GLN A 209 4.88 35.00 43.71
CA GLN A 209 5.66 34.24 44.69
C GLN A 209 6.76 35.08 45.31
N GLN A 210 7.54 35.81 44.50
CA GLN A 210 8.57 36.72 45.02
C GLN A 210 8.00 37.79 45.97
N ARG A 211 6.84 38.37 45.66
CA ARG A 211 6.17 39.32 46.56
C ARG A 211 5.73 38.66 47.86
N LEU A 212 5.20 37.44 47.79
CA LEU A 212 4.84 36.65 48.97
C LEU A 212 6.05 36.38 49.85
N ASP A 213 7.17 36.00 49.25
CA ASP A 213 8.43 35.73 49.95
C ASP A 213 8.96 37.01 50.64
N GLN A 214 8.87 38.16 49.97
CA GLN A 214 9.21 39.46 50.57
C GLN A 214 8.30 39.81 51.76
N HIS A 215 6.99 39.57 51.64
CA HIS A 215 6.05 39.78 52.75
C HIS A 215 6.34 38.82 53.92
N HIS A 216 6.69 37.56 53.62
CA HIS A 216 7.10 36.59 54.61
C HIS A 216 8.39 37.00 55.33
N ALA A 217 9.41 37.45 54.59
CA ALA A 217 10.66 37.95 55.17
C ALA A 217 10.42 39.17 56.09
N ARG A 218 9.58 40.13 55.67
CA ARG A 218 9.20 41.28 56.51
C ARG A 218 8.45 40.86 57.78
N LEU A 219 7.61 39.82 57.70
CA LEU A 219 6.91 39.30 58.87
C LEU A 219 7.86 38.59 59.84
N GLU A 220 8.84 37.85 59.33
CA GLU A 220 9.92 37.24 60.14
C GLU A 220 10.74 38.32 60.84
N GLU A 221 11.17 39.36 60.11
CA GLU A 221 11.90 40.49 60.68
C GLU A 221 11.08 41.24 61.76
N CYS A 222 9.79 41.49 61.51
CA CYS A 222 8.90 42.06 62.53
C CYS A 222 8.74 41.14 63.75
N ARG A 223 8.73 39.82 63.57
CA ARG A 223 8.67 38.85 64.68
C ARG A 223 9.95 38.86 65.49
N GLU A 224 11.11 38.94 64.85
CA GLU A 224 12.42 39.05 65.51
C GLU A 224 12.50 40.35 66.31
N ARG A 225 12.21 41.51 65.68
CA ARG A 225 12.15 42.80 66.39
C ARG A 225 11.17 42.77 67.57
N HIS A 226 10.03 42.09 67.42
CA HIS A 226 9.09 41.94 68.53
C HIS A 226 9.61 41.04 69.65
N ARG A 227 10.39 39.99 69.35
CA ARG A 227 11.06 39.18 70.37
C ARG A 227 12.15 39.98 71.08
N GLU A 228 13.00 40.69 70.34
CA GLU A 228 14.05 41.57 70.89
C GLU A 228 13.44 42.63 71.81
N LEU A 229 12.37 43.31 71.37
CA LEU A 229 11.65 44.28 72.21
C LEU A 229 11.02 43.67 73.46
N LYS A 230 10.57 42.41 73.38
CA LYS A 230 10.07 41.69 74.57
C LYS A 230 11.21 41.36 75.53
N GLU A 231 12.36 40.93 75.02
CA GLU A 231 13.54 40.61 75.81
C GLU A 231 14.08 41.87 76.51
N THR A 232 14.22 42.98 75.79
CA THR A 232 14.66 44.26 76.39
C THR A 232 13.67 44.78 77.44
N LEU A 233 12.36 44.70 77.19
CA LEU A 233 11.35 45.08 78.19
C LEU A 233 11.40 44.18 79.43
N VAL A 234 11.67 42.88 79.28
CA VAL A 234 11.87 41.97 80.41
C VAL A 234 13.13 42.33 81.18
N GLU A 235 14.23 42.64 80.51
CA GLU A 235 15.49 43.09 81.11
C GLU A 235 15.33 44.42 81.86
N GLU A 236 14.74 45.44 81.25
CA GLU A 236 14.48 46.75 81.87
C GLU A 236 13.57 46.61 83.09
N ARG A 237 12.52 45.81 83.00
CA ARG A 237 11.60 45.56 84.13
C ARG A 237 12.27 44.81 85.27
N SER A 238 13.16 43.87 84.95
CA SER A 238 14.01 43.17 85.93
C SER A 238 15.02 44.12 86.59
N SER A 239 15.52 45.10 85.84
CA SER A 239 16.48 46.12 86.30
C SER A 239 15.82 47.15 87.23
N MET A 240 14.62 47.62 86.89
CA MET A 240 13.82 48.48 87.77
C MET A 240 13.41 47.78 89.07
N SER A 241 13.13 46.47 89.01
CA SER A 241 12.85 45.66 90.20
C SER A 241 14.07 45.56 91.14
N ARG A 242 15.30 45.63 90.61
CA ARG A 242 16.54 45.70 91.41
C ARG A 242 16.81 47.09 91.98
N LEU A 243 16.37 48.16 91.30
CA LEU A 243 16.52 49.56 91.76
C LEU A 243 15.43 50.01 92.74
N GLY A 244 14.33 49.25 92.87
CA GLY A 244 13.26 49.48 93.86
C GLY A 244 13.42 48.74 95.19
N CYS A 245 14.55 48.05 95.42
CA CYS A 245 14.89 47.45 96.72
C CYS A 245 15.94 48.32 97.45
N ARG A 246 15.56 49.53 97.85
CA ARG A 246 16.16 50.28 98.97
C ARG A 246 15.09 51.12 99.64
#